data_AF-A0A7Y8M0B0-F1
#
_entry.id   AF-A0A7Y8M0B0-F1
#
_cell.length_a   1.000
_cell.length_b   1.000
_cell.length_c   1.000
_cell.angle_alpha   90.00
_cell.angle_beta   90.00
_cell.angle_gamma   90.00
#
_symmetry.space_group_name_H-M   'P 1'
#
loop_
_entity.id
_entity.type
_entity.pdbx_description
1 polymer ?
#
loop_
_entity_poly.entity_id
_entity_poly.type
_entity_poly.pdbx_seq_one_letter_code
_entity_poly.pdbx_strand_id
1 'polypeptide(L)'
;MIDDLFVLPDHLRRRLANALESGLLAPPYAAASLRSVLGLREGDEKIAAELLELERRGVTAPAAAAWIRAVDEATSRIPRPDLVWSGPEVPGLHARDTRRVYEELLGAAERSLWISTFAFFDGPRAFDVLARRMEARAALSVTLLLNIQRKSGDTTAADTLVRRFADRFWKTEWPGMSRPRVYYDPRSLEIGGPAGVLHAKAVVADD
;
A
#
# COMPACT_ATOMS: atom_id res chain seq x y z
N MET A 1 32.09 -7.11 -1.60
CA MET A 1 30.68 -6.78 -1.30
C MET A 1 29.84 -7.89 -1.90
N ILE A 2 28.67 -8.14 -1.32
CA ILE A 2 27.77 -9.27 -1.62
C ILE A 2 26.46 -8.73 -2.20
N ASP A 3 26.61 -7.68 -3.01
CA ASP A 3 25.51 -6.82 -3.43
C ASP A 3 24.69 -7.51 -4.52
N ASP A 4 25.34 -8.32 -5.37
CA ASP A 4 24.67 -9.00 -6.47
C ASP A 4 23.66 -10.06 -5.96
N LEU A 5 23.96 -10.72 -4.82
CA LEU A 5 23.02 -11.62 -4.14
C LEU A 5 21.71 -10.94 -3.73
N PHE A 6 21.75 -9.67 -3.30
CA PHE A 6 20.55 -8.95 -2.83
C PHE A 6 19.85 -8.14 -3.93
N VAL A 7 20.53 -7.85 -5.03
CA VAL A 7 19.93 -7.25 -6.24
C VAL A 7 19.02 -8.25 -6.98
N LEU A 8 19.24 -9.55 -6.79
CA LEU A 8 18.37 -10.59 -7.34
C LEU A 8 16.89 -10.35 -6.96
N PRO A 9 15.94 -10.53 -7.90
CA PRO A 9 14.52 -10.56 -7.59
C PRO A 9 14.17 -11.54 -6.46
N ASP A 10 13.13 -11.21 -5.71
CA ASP A 10 12.72 -11.91 -4.49
C ASP A 10 12.48 -13.43 -4.68
N HIS A 11 11.89 -13.80 -5.82
CA HIS A 11 11.66 -15.20 -6.17
C HIS A 11 12.96 -15.94 -6.53
N LEU A 12 13.96 -15.25 -7.08
CA LEU A 12 15.27 -15.83 -7.39
C LEU A 12 16.12 -16.00 -6.13
N ARG A 13 16.07 -15.04 -5.18
CA ARG A 13 16.71 -15.19 -3.87
C ARG A 13 16.17 -16.40 -3.10
N ARG A 14 14.84 -16.60 -3.12
CA ARG A 14 14.20 -17.80 -2.57
C ARG A 14 14.67 -19.09 -3.25
N ARG A 15 14.75 -19.12 -4.59
CA ARG A 15 15.27 -20.29 -5.33
C ARG A 15 16.73 -20.57 -4.97
N LEU A 16 17.56 -19.53 -4.86
CA LEU A 16 18.96 -19.64 -4.48
C LEU A 16 19.11 -20.22 -3.07
N ALA A 17 18.40 -19.66 -2.09
CA ALA A 17 18.41 -20.15 -0.71
C ALA A 17 17.98 -21.62 -0.63
N ASN A 18 16.90 -22.01 -1.32
CA ASN A 18 16.46 -23.40 -1.38
C ASN A 18 17.53 -24.33 -1.99
N ALA A 19 18.23 -23.90 -3.04
CA ALA A 19 19.25 -24.72 -3.69
C ALA A 19 20.52 -24.88 -2.84
N LEU A 20 20.92 -23.83 -2.12
CA LEU A 20 22.02 -23.88 -1.16
C LEU A 20 21.70 -24.79 0.04
N GLU A 21 20.49 -24.71 0.55
CA GLU A 21 20.03 -25.51 1.70
C GLU A 21 19.86 -27.00 1.35
N SER A 22 19.31 -27.30 0.17
CA SER A 22 19.13 -28.67 -0.31
C SER A 22 20.42 -29.32 -0.86
N GLY A 23 21.51 -28.54 -0.99
CA GLY A 23 22.75 -29.00 -1.61
C GLY A 23 22.69 -29.15 -3.13
N LEU A 24 21.57 -28.77 -3.77
CA LEU A 24 21.45 -28.72 -5.24
C LEU A 24 22.47 -27.74 -5.85
N LEU A 25 22.85 -26.71 -5.09
CA LEU A 25 23.92 -25.79 -5.43
C LEU A 25 25.01 -25.85 -4.36
N ALA A 26 26.20 -26.27 -4.76
CA ALA A 26 27.36 -26.47 -3.89
C ALA A 26 28.65 -25.94 -4.54
N PRO A 27 29.71 -25.69 -3.75
CA PRO A 27 31.03 -25.37 -4.25
C PRO A 27 31.50 -26.37 -5.32
N PRO A 28 32.16 -25.93 -6.41
CA PRO A 28 32.69 -24.57 -6.65
C PRO A 28 31.69 -23.61 -7.31
N TYR A 29 30.38 -23.79 -7.14
CA TYR A 29 29.31 -22.91 -7.64
C TYR A 29 29.39 -22.67 -9.16
N ALA A 30 29.54 -23.75 -9.93
CA ALA A 30 29.69 -23.67 -11.38
C ALA A 30 28.54 -22.88 -12.04
N ALA A 31 28.88 -22.04 -13.03
CA ALA A 31 27.91 -21.20 -13.73
C ALA A 31 26.75 -22.01 -14.34
N ALA A 32 27.00 -23.23 -14.83
CA ALA A 32 25.95 -24.11 -15.35
C ALA A 32 24.90 -24.49 -14.29
N SER A 33 25.31 -24.73 -13.04
CA SER A 33 24.41 -25.04 -11.93
C SER A 33 23.60 -23.82 -11.53
N LEU A 34 24.24 -22.63 -11.48
CA LEU A 34 23.53 -21.36 -11.24
C LEU A 34 22.47 -21.08 -12.31
N ARG A 35 22.80 -21.29 -13.59
CA ARG A 35 21.84 -21.16 -14.69
C ARG A 35 20.66 -22.12 -14.55
N SER A 36 20.92 -23.37 -14.18
CA SER A 36 19.87 -24.36 -13.96
C SER A 36 18.93 -23.94 -12.82
N VAL A 37 19.49 -23.44 -11.72
CA VAL A 37 18.74 -23.07 -10.51
C VAL A 37 18.00 -21.74 -10.68
N LEU A 38 18.62 -20.73 -11.30
CA LEU A 38 18.10 -19.36 -11.35
C LEU A 38 17.46 -19.01 -12.70
N GLY A 39 17.80 -19.70 -13.78
CA GLY A 39 17.34 -19.38 -15.13
C GLY A 39 17.92 -18.07 -15.69
N LEU A 40 18.94 -17.51 -15.04
CA LEU A 40 19.64 -16.31 -15.49
C LEU A 40 20.65 -16.65 -16.59
N ARG A 41 20.95 -15.68 -17.46
CA ARG A 41 22.01 -15.79 -18.48
C ARG A 41 23.12 -14.76 -18.27
N GLU A 42 22.84 -13.70 -17.51
CA GLU A 42 23.77 -12.64 -17.16
C GLU A 42 23.88 -12.55 -15.63
N GLY A 43 25.10 -12.32 -15.12
CA GLY A 43 25.37 -12.17 -13.68
C GLY A 43 25.75 -13.45 -12.92
N ASP A 44 25.69 -14.63 -13.56
CA ASP A 44 26.03 -15.92 -12.92
C ASP A 44 27.44 -15.91 -12.30
N GLU A 45 28.42 -15.36 -13.02
CA GLU A 45 29.82 -15.33 -12.59
C GLU A 45 30.03 -14.47 -11.34
N LYS A 46 29.27 -13.37 -11.22
CA LYS A 46 29.33 -12.50 -10.03
C LYS A 46 28.72 -13.20 -8.82
N ILE A 47 27.56 -13.81 -8.99
CA ILE A 47 26.89 -14.58 -7.94
C ILE A 47 27.78 -15.74 -7.47
N ALA A 48 28.41 -16.47 -8.40
CA ALA A 48 29.37 -17.52 -8.08
C ALA A 48 30.55 -16.99 -7.25
N ALA A 49 31.13 -15.86 -7.66
CA ALA A 49 32.25 -15.24 -6.96
C ALA A 49 31.86 -14.78 -5.54
N GLU A 50 30.66 -14.22 -5.36
CA GLU A 50 30.16 -13.83 -4.03
C GLU A 50 29.92 -15.04 -3.12
N LEU A 51 29.37 -16.14 -3.64
CA LEU A 51 29.19 -17.40 -2.90
C LEU A 51 30.53 -18.04 -2.52
N LEU A 52 31.52 -18.03 -3.42
CA LEU A 52 32.88 -18.50 -3.13
C LEU A 52 33.56 -17.64 -2.05
N GLU A 53 33.37 -16.33 -2.09
CA GLU A 53 33.92 -15.43 -1.07
C GLU A 53 33.28 -15.65 0.31
N LEU A 54 31.99 -15.95 0.36
CA LEU A 54 31.30 -16.36 1.59
C LEU A 54 31.89 -17.67 2.14
N GLU A 55 32.09 -18.67 1.28
CA GLU A 55 32.70 -19.94 1.66
C GLU A 55 34.14 -19.75 2.17
N ARG A 56 34.94 -18.91 1.50
CA ARG A 56 36.31 -18.57 1.92
C ARG A 56 36.36 -17.91 3.31
N ARG A 57 35.26 -17.27 3.72
CA ARG A 57 35.08 -16.69 5.06
C ARG A 57 34.51 -17.67 6.09
N GLY A 58 34.29 -18.92 5.70
CA GLY A 58 33.73 -19.97 6.56
C GLY A 58 32.20 -19.97 6.63
N VAL A 59 31.51 -19.22 5.78
CA VAL A 59 30.05 -19.25 5.70
C VAL A 59 29.63 -20.46 4.87
N THR A 60 28.97 -21.42 5.51
CA THR A 60 28.49 -22.63 4.83
C THR A 60 27.28 -22.33 3.94
N ALA A 61 27.00 -23.17 2.94
CA ALA A 61 25.84 -22.99 2.06
C ALA A 61 24.50 -22.91 2.84
N PRO A 62 24.23 -23.76 3.85
CA PRO A 62 23.03 -23.60 4.69
C PRO A 62 23.01 -22.30 5.49
N ALA A 63 24.17 -21.83 5.99
CA ALA A 63 24.26 -20.55 6.70
C ALA A 63 23.99 -19.36 5.76
N ALA A 64 24.50 -19.40 4.52
CA ALA A 64 24.21 -18.41 3.50
C ALA A 64 22.72 -18.39 3.13
N ALA A 65 22.09 -19.57 3.00
CA ALA A 65 20.65 -19.68 2.76
C ALA A 65 19.82 -19.07 3.90
N ALA A 66 20.14 -19.40 5.16
CA ALA A 66 19.48 -18.84 6.33
C ALA A 66 19.63 -17.31 6.40
N TRP A 67 20.82 -16.80 6.05
CA TRP A 67 21.08 -15.37 6.03
C TRP A 67 20.30 -14.64 4.93
N ILE A 68 20.22 -15.18 3.70
CA ILE A 68 19.38 -14.64 2.63
C ILE A 68 17.91 -14.53 3.09
N ARG A 69 17.38 -15.60 3.71
CA ARG A 69 16.00 -15.59 4.24
C ARG A 69 15.78 -14.55 5.33
N ALA A 70 16.73 -14.40 6.26
CA ALA A 70 16.63 -13.43 7.34
C ALA A 70 16.61 -11.99 6.81
N VAL A 71 17.41 -11.68 5.80
CA VAL A 71 17.40 -10.36 5.15
C VAL A 71 16.11 -10.14 4.36
N ASP A 72 15.62 -11.15 3.64
CA ASP A 72 14.33 -11.08 2.94
C ASP A 72 13.17 -10.82 3.92
N GLU A 73 13.13 -11.54 5.03
CA GLU A 73 12.11 -11.32 6.07
C GLU A 73 12.22 -9.92 6.67
N ALA A 74 13.42 -9.47 7.04
CA ALA A 74 13.65 -8.14 7.59
C ALA A 74 13.24 -7.03 6.62
N THR A 75 13.54 -7.18 5.33
CA THR A 75 13.23 -6.19 4.30
C THR A 75 11.78 -6.24 3.82
N SER A 76 11.11 -7.39 3.91
CA SER A 76 9.68 -7.54 3.59
C SER A 76 8.78 -6.72 4.52
N ARG A 77 9.26 -6.43 5.73
CA ARG A 77 8.56 -5.62 6.74
C ARG A 77 8.68 -4.11 6.48
N ILE A 78 9.56 -3.70 5.57
CA ILE A 78 9.70 -2.29 5.18
C ILE A 78 8.57 -1.95 4.20
N PRO A 79 7.66 -1.03 4.55
CA PRO A 79 6.60 -0.61 3.62
C PRO A 79 7.22 -0.07 2.34
N ARG A 80 6.93 -0.70 1.21
CA ARG A 80 7.36 -0.21 -0.11
C ARG A 80 6.18 0.52 -0.76
N PRO A 81 6.37 1.78 -1.20
CA PRO A 81 5.33 2.47 -1.96
C PRO A 81 5.07 1.72 -3.27
N ASP A 82 3.79 1.45 -3.57
CA ASP A 82 3.35 0.93 -4.87
C ASP A 82 2.91 2.11 -5.76
N LEU A 83 3.23 2.03 -7.05
CA LEU A 83 2.84 3.08 -8.00
C LEU A 83 1.48 2.74 -8.59
N VAL A 84 0.52 3.60 -8.31
CA VAL A 84 -0.87 3.45 -8.75
C VAL A 84 -1.24 4.66 -9.60
N TRP A 85 -1.94 4.43 -10.71
CA TRP A 85 -2.26 5.47 -11.69
C TRP A 85 -3.70 5.34 -12.16
N SER A 86 -4.34 6.47 -12.46
CA SER A 86 -5.62 6.50 -13.17
C SER A 86 -5.48 7.32 -14.45
N GLY A 87 -5.98 6.79 -15.56
CA GLY A 87 -5.88 7.44 -16.87
C GLY A 87 -6.04 6.44 -18.01
N PRO A 88 -5.86 6.86 -19.28
CA PRO A 88 -5.91 5.97 -20.43
C PRO A 88 -4.92 4.82 -20.27
N GLU A 89 -5.33 3.61 -20.64
CA GLU A 89 -4.41 2.47 -20.71
C GLU A 89 -3.35 2.76 -21.79
N VAL A 90 -2.08 2.80 -21.37
CA VAL A 90 -0.94 2.97 -22.29
C VAL A 90 -0.29 1.60 -22.50
N PRO A 91 -0.16 1.12 -23.76
CA PRO A 91 0.53 -0.14 -24.03
C PRO A 91 1.93 -0.16 -23.43
N GLY A 92 2.23 -1.20 -22.63
CA GLY A 92 3.52 -1.37 -21.96
C GLY A 92 3.64 -0.75 -20.57
N LEU A 93 2.65 0.03 -20.11
CA LEU A 93 2.60 0.53 -18.73
C LEU A 93 1.73 -0.40 -17.87
N HIS A 94 2.37 -1.17 -16.98
CA HIS A 94 1.66 -2.00 -16.00
C HIS A 94 1.40 -1.19 -14.72
N ALA A 95 0.53 -0.19 -14.79
CA ALA A 95 0.06 0.54 -13.61
C ALA A 95 -1.31 0.03 -13.17
N ARG A 96 -1.50 -0.14 -11.86
CA ARG A 96 -2.80 -0.52 -11.29
C ARG A 96 -3.73 0.68 -11.28
N ASP A 97 -5.03 0.46 -11.49
CA ASP A 97 -6.06 1.50 -11.40
C ASP A 97 -6.24 1.97 -9.95
N THR A 98 -6.14 3.28 -9.71
CA THR A 98 -6.36 3.90 -8.39
C THR A 98 -7.69 3.53 -7.74
N ARG A 99 -8.78 3.47 -8.52
CA ARG A 99 -10.08 3.08 -8.01
C ARG A 99 -10.05 1.65 -7.48
N ARG A 100 -9.45 0.74 -8.23
CA ARG A 100 -9.36 -0.67 -7.82
C ARG A 100 -8.52 -0.83 -6.57
N VAL A 101 -7.35 -0.17 -6.49
CA VAL A 101 -6.51 -0.22 -5.29
C VAL A 101 -7.23 0.38 -4.08
N TYR A 102 -7.95 1.49 -4.26
CA TYR A 102 -8.77 2.08 -3.21
C TYR A 102 -9.85 1.12 -2.72
N GLU A 103 -10.62 0.50 -3.62
CA GLU A 103 -11.67 -0.47 -3.27
C GLU A 103 -11.09 -1.70 -2.56
N GLU A 104 -9.91 -2.19 -2.98
CA GLU A 104 -9.20 -3.29 -2.32
C GLU A 104 -8.73 -2.92 -0.90
N LEU A 105 -8.14 -1.72 -0.72
CA LEU A 105 -7.72 -1.22 0.60
C LEU A 105 -8.91 -1.13 1.55
N LEU A 106 -10.03 -0.57 1.10
CA LEU A 106 -11.25 -0.50 1.92
C LEU A 106 -11.82 -1.89 2.22
N GLY A 107 -11.85 -2.79 1.23
CA GLY A 107 -12.40 -4.14 1.38
C GLY A 107 -11.57 -5.04 2.30
N ALA A 108 -10.26 -4.81 2.38
CA ALA A 108 -9.34 -5.60 3.19
C ALA A 108 -9.29 -5.18 4.67
N ALA A 109 -9.55 -3.90 4.98
CA ALA A 109 -9.32 -3.34 6.32
C ALA A 109 -10.06 -4.07 7.46
N GLU A 110 -9.37 -4.50 8.51
CA GLU A 110 -9.92 -5.37 9.57
C GLU A 110 -10.23 -4.65 10.89
N ARG A 111 -9.45 -3.63 11.25
CA ARG A 111 -9.44 -2.95 12.55
C ARG A 111 -9.84 -1.49 12.43
N SER A 112 -9.18 -0.75 11.53
CA SER A 112 -9.32 0.71 11.47
C SER A 112 -9.25 1.23 10.03
N LEU A 113 -10.01 2.29 9.75
CA LEU A 113 -9.92 3.06 8.51
C LEU A 113 -9.96 4.55 8.82
N TRP A 114 -8.99 5.29 8.29
CA TRP A 114 -8.97 6.74 8.25
C TRP A 114 -8.98 7.20 6.80
N ILE A 115 -9.99 7.99 6.43
CA ILE A 115 -10.16 8.47 5.06
C ILE A 115 -10.27 9.98 5.09
N SER A 116 -9.38 10.67 4.37
CA SER A 116 -9.44 12.11 4.14
C SER A 116 -9.79 12.38 2.69
N THR A 117 -10.79 13.25 2.45
CA THR A 117 -11.05 13.76 1.11
C THR A 117 -11.61 15.18 1.13
N PHE A 118 -11.13 15.99 0.18
CA PHE A 118 -11.59 17.35 -0.04
C PHE A 118 -13.00 17.40 -0.66
N ALA A 119 -13.28 16.49 -1.57
CA ALA A 119 -14.54 16.45 -2.31
C ALA A 119 -14.83 15.03 -2.74
N PHE A 120 -16.12 14.70 -2.80
CA PHE A 120 -16.62 13.46 -3.37
C PHE A 120 -17.78 13.80 -4.32
N PHE A 121 -18.01 12.90 -5.27
CA PHE A 121 -19.11 12.96 -6.22
C PHE A 121 -19.82 11.61 -6.20
N ASP A 122 -21.15 11.62 -6.32
CA ASP A 122 -21.99 10.42 -6.19
C ASP A 122 -21.67 9.66 -4.89
N GLY A 123 -22.00 10.27 -3.75
CA GLY A 123 -21.75 9.70 -2.42
C GLY A 123 -22.19 8.24 -2.28
N PRO A 124 -23.40 7.84 -2.73
CA PRO A 124 -23.84 6.46 -2.63
C PRO A 124 -22.85 5.49 -3.29
N ARG A 125 -22.33 5.82 -4.48
CA ARG A 125 -21.32 5.00 -5.15
C ARG A 125 -19.95 5.11 -4.49
N ALA A 126 -19.54 6.29 -4.07
CA ALA A 126 -18.24 6.55 -3.48
C ALA A 126 -18.05 5.85 -2.12
N PHE A 127 -19.14 5.68 -1.36
CA PHE A 127 -19.12 5.11 -0.01
C PHE A 127 -19.67 3.66 0.06
N ASP A 128 -20.16 3.08 -1.04
CA ASP A 128 -20.76 1.72 -1.05
C ASP A 128 -19.83 0.65 -0.48
N VAL A 129 -18.60 0.57 -0.99
CA VAL A 129 -17.60 -0.43 -0.54
C VAL A 129 -17.31 -0.28 0.95
N LEU A 130 -17.18 0.96 1.42
CA LEU A 130 -16.93 1.25 2.84
C LEU A 130 -18.11 0.85 3.72
N ALA A 131 -19.33 1.22 3.33
CA ALA A 131 -20.55 0.89 4.04
C ALA A 131 -20.71 -0.64 4.18
N ARG A 132 -20.56 -1.38 3.09
CA ARG A 132 -20.61 -2.85 3.09
C ARG A 132 -19.53 -3.47 3.98
N ARG A 133 -18.32 -2.90 3.97
CA ARG A 133 -17.25 -3.40 4.84
C ARG A 133 -17.58 -3.20 6.31
N MET A 134 -18.10 -2.04 6.69
CA MET A 134 -18.55 -1.76 8.07
C MET A 134 -19.69 -2.68 8.52
N GLU A 135 -20.59 -3.05 7.61
CA GLU A 135 -21.67 -4.01 7.89
C GLU A 135 -21.13 -5.43 8.06
N ALA A 136 -20.19 -5.85 7.21
CA ALA A 136 -19.53 -7.16 7.32
C ALA A 136 -18.62 -7.27 8.55
N ARG A 137 -18.12 -6.15 9.07
CA ARG A 137 -17.18 -6.09 10.21
C ARG A 137 -17.65 -5.05 11.22
N ALA A 138 -18.58 -5.44 12.09
CA ALA A 138 -19.13 -4.56 13.11
C ALA A 138 -18.09 -3.94 14.07
N ALA A 139 -16.92 -4.57 14.24
CA ALA A 139 -15.82 -4.07 15.07
C ALA A 139 -14.90 -3.06 14.35
N LEU A 140 -15.07 -2.86 13.03
CA LEU A 140 -14.24 -1.96 12.23
C LEU A 140 -14.49 -0.50 12.62
N SER A 141 -13.45 0.19 13.07
CA SER A 141 -13.52 1.61 13.39
C SER A 141 -13.25 2.47 12.16
N VAL A 142 -14.22 3.28 11.73
CA VAL A 142 -14.07 4.14 10.55
C VAL A 142 -14.15 5.61 10.92
N THR A 143 -13.16 6.38 10.45
CA THR A 143 -13.07 7.84 10.58
C THR A 143 -13.01 8.47 9.20
N LEU A 144 -13.95 9.36 8.90
CA LEU A 144 -13.98 10.22 7.71
C LEU A 144 -13.60 11.65 8.08
N LEU A 145 -12.63 12.22 7.37
CA LEU A 145 -12.27 13.63 7.40
C LEU A 145 -12.78 14.25 6.09
N LEU A 146 -13.89 14.98 6.17
CA LEU A 146 -14.57 15.57 5.02
C LEU A 146 -14.50 17.10 5.09
N ASN A 147 -14.27 17.75 3.96
CA ASN A 147 -14.34 19.20 3.88
C ASN A 147 -15.79 19.69 3.83
N ILE A 148 -16.11 20.72 4.62
CA ILE A 148 -17.37 21.48 4.54
C ILE A 148 -17.01 22.89 4.12
N GLN A 149 -17.14 23.22 2.84
CA GLN A 149 -16.66 24.49 2.33
C GLN A 149 -17.69 25.62 2.51
N ARG A 150 -17.30 26.74 3.16
CA ARG A 150 -17.99 28.03 3.02
C ARG A 150 -17.71 28.61 1.64
N LYS A 151 -18.77 28.95 0.91
CA LYS A 151 -18.65 29.62 -0.39
C LYS A 151 -18.25 31.09 -0.21
N SER A 152 -17.54 31.64 -1.19
CA SER A 152 -17.21 33.07 -1.21
C SER A 152 -18.48 33.92 -1.12
N GLY A 153 -18.49 34.90 -0.21
CA GLY A 153 -19.64 35.77 0.06
C GLY A 153 -20.77 35.14 0.91
N ASP A 154 -20.68 33.86 1.29
CA ASP A 154 -21.68 33.23 2.15
C ASP A 154 -21.48 33.66 3.62
N THR A 155 -22.47 34.36 4.19
CA THR A 155 -22.49 34.84 5.58
C THR A 155 -23.26 33.94 6.53
N THR A 156 -23.74 32.79 6.06
CA THR A 156 -24.49 31.81 6.87
C THR A 156 -23.69 31.39 8.11
N ALA A 157 -24.32 31.27 9.27
CA ALA A 157 -23.64 30.78 10.48
C ALA A 157 -23.00 29.38 10.25
N ALA A 158 -21.81 29.15 10.80
CA ALA A 158 -21.07 27.90 10.59
C ALA A 158 -21.90 26.65 10.96
N ASP A 159 -22.59 26.68 12.10
CA ASP A 159 -23.47 25.58 12.55
C ASP A 159 -24.58 25.26 11.56
N THR A 160 -25.12 26.26 10.86
CA THR A 160 -26.12 26.06 9.82
C THR A 160 -25.54 25.36 8.60
N LEU A 161 -24.29 25.68 8.22
CA LEU A 161 -23.59 24.99 7.13
C LEU A 161 -23.29 23.54 7.48
N VAL A 162 -22.86 23.27 8.72
CA VAL A 162 -22.61 21.91 9.23
C VAL A 162 -23.90 21.09 9.22
N ARG A 163 -25.01 21.64 9.75
CA ARG A 163 -26.31 20.96 9.75
C ARG A 163 -26.78 20.63 8.34
N ARG A 164 -26.68 21.58 7.40
CA ARG A 164 -27.04 21.36 6.00
C ARG A 164 -26.20 20.26 5.35
N PHE A 165 -24.90 20.23 5.63
CA PHE A 165 -24.01 19.18 5.16
C PHE A 165 -24.40 17.82 5.74
N ALA A 166 -24.58 17.73 7.06
CA ALA A 166 -24.92 16.49 7.76
C ALA A 166 -26.27 15.94 7.27
N ASP A 167 -27.28 16.80 7.12
CA ASP A 167 -28.60 16.41 6.61
C ASP A 167 -28.51 15.80 5.22
N ARG A 168 -27.79 16.44 4.29
CA ARG A 168 -27.57 15.89 2.94
C ARG A 168 -26.78 14.58 3.03
N PHE A 169 -25.66 14.58 3.75
CA PHE A 169 -24.76 13.44 3.82
C PHE A 169 -25.49 12.19 4.30
N TRP A 170 -26.23 12.28 5.41
CA TRP A 170 -26.92 11.13 5.98
C TRP A 170 -28.21 10.74 5.26
N LYS A 171 -28.86 11.66 4.53
CA LYS A 171 -30.10 11.35 3.79
C LYS A 171 -29.83 10.78 2.40
N THR A 172 -28.80 11.27 1.71
CA THR A 172 -28.61 10.99 0.28
C THR A 172 -27.22 10.54 -0.12
N GLU A 173 -26.17 10.77 0.70
CA GLU A 173 -24.80 10.44 0.30
C GLU A 173 -24.30 9.14 0.94
N TRP A 174 -24.66 8.87 2.20
CA TRP A 174 -24.23 7.68 2.92
C TRP A 174 -25.18 6.51 2.67
N PRO A 175 -24.73 5.40 2.05
CA PRO A 175 -25.62 4.29 1.67
C PRO A 175 -25.81 3.24 2.80
N GLY A 176 -24.96 3.23 3.82
CA GLY A 176 -24.93 2.17 4.84
C GLY A 176 -25.81 2.44 6.06
N MET A 177 -26.17 1.38 6.77
CA MET A 177 -26.88 1.50 8.05
C MET A 177 -25.96 1.95 9.20
N SER A 178 -24.75 1.39 9.25
CA SER A 178 -23.72 1.74 10.22
C SER A 178 -23.10 3.10 9.87
N ARG A 179 -22.97 3.99 10.85
CA ARG A 179 -22.39 5.33 10.63
C ARG A 179 -20.93 5.40 11.05
N PRO A 180 -20.04 5.92 10.19
CA PRO A 180 -18.66 6.19 10.57
C PRO A 180 -18.61 7.44 11.46
N ARG A 181 -17.47 7.65 12.13
CA ARG A 181 -17.18 8.95 12.73
C ARG A 181 -16.83 9.93 11.61
N VAL A 182 -17.45 11.10 11.60
CA VAL A 182 -17.22 12.12 10.58
C VAL A 182 -16.73 13.40 11.26
N TYR A 183 -15.59 13.91 10.81
CA TYR A 183 -15.00 15.16 11.26
C TYR A 183 -14.75 16.08 10.06
N TYR A 184 -14.69 17.38 10.36
CA TYR A 184 -14.33 18.43 9.42
C TYR A 184 -13.43 19.44 10.14
N ASP A 185 -12.71 20.26 9.37
CA ASP A 185 -11.88 21.33 9.92
C ASP A 185 -12.69 22.64 10.05
N PRO A 186 -12.93 23.18 11.25
CA PRO A 186 -13.73 24.39 11.45
C PRO A 186 -13.22 25.63 10.69
N ARG A 187 -11.92 25.67 10.36
CA ARG A 187 -11.32 26.78 9.60
C ARG A 187 -11.93 26.91 8.19
N SER A 188 -12.47 25.82 7.62
CA SER A 188 -13.22 25.85 6.35
C SER A 188 -14.48 26.74 6.38
N LEU A 189 -14.98 27.06 7.57
CA LEU A 189 -16.22 27.78 7.81
C LEU A 189 -16.01 29.17 8.41
N GLU A 190 -14.76 29.60 8.63
CA GLU A 190 -14.46 30.95 9.08
C GLU A 190 -14.77 31.99 8.00
N ILE A 191 -15.28 33.16 8.40
CA ILE A 191 -15.49 34.28 7.48
C ILE A 191 -14.11 34.82 7.10
N GLY A 192 -13.77 34.82 5.81
CA GLY A 192 -12.42 35.15 5.34
C GLY A 192 -11.38 34.07 5.65
N GLY A 193 -11.83 32.86 5.99
CA GLY A 193 -10.96 31.71 6.24
C GLY A 193 -10.22 31.21 4.99
N PRO A 194 -9.36 30.19 5.13
CA PRO A 194 -8.59 29.62 4.03
C PRO A 194 -9.49 29.10 2.91
N ALA A 195 -9.07 29.30 1.66
CA ALA A 195 -9.76 28.79 0.48
C ALA A 195 -9.77 27.25 0.38
N GLY A 196 -8.94 26.58 1.19
CA GLY A 196 -8.74 25.14 1.11
C GLY A 196 -8.20 24.54 2.40
N VAL A 197 -8.95 23.62 3.00
CA VAL A 197 -8.52 22.73 4.09
C VAL A 197 -8.88 21.28 3.73
N LEU A 198 -8.14 20.30 4.27
CA LEU A 198 -8.28 18.87 3.95
C LEU A 198 -8.10 18.53 2.45
N HIS A 199 -7.14 19.16 1.76
CA HIS A 199 -6.85 18.87 0.35
C HIS A 199 -6.21 17.50 0.11
N ALA A 200 -5.51 16.97 1.12
CA ALA A 200 -4.90 15.65 1.08
C ALA A 200 -5.98 14.57 0.95
N LYS A 201 -5.82 13.71 -0.07
CA LYS A 201 -6.63 12.51 -0.25
C LYS A 201 -5.80 11.34 0.21
N ALA A 202 -6.24 10.72 1.29
CA ALA A 202 -5.48 9.66 1.93
C ALA A 202 -6.42 8.63 2.52
N VAL A 203 -5.98 7.37 2.48
CA VAL A 203 -6.59 6.26 3.19
C VAL A 203 -5.50 5.59 4.00
N VAL A 204 -5.75 5.36 5.28
CA VAL A 204 -4.91 4.54 6.15
C VAL A 204 -5.79 3.42 6.69
N ALA A 205 -5.33 2.18 6.52
CA ALA A 205 -6.00 0.99 7.00
C ALA A 205 -5.13 0.30 8.06
N ASP A 206 -5.77 -0.15 9.14
CA ASP A 206 -5.22 -1.05 10.15
C ASP A 206 -3.95 -0.58 10.89
N ASP A 207 -3.88 0.72 11.15
CA ASP A 207 -2.95 1.32 12.13
C ASP A 207 -3.24 0.78 13.56
#